data_AF-A0A6P5E1N3-F1
#
_entry.id   AF-A0A6P5E1N3-F1
#
_cell.length_a   1.000
_cell.length_b   1.000
_cell.length_c   1.000
_cell.angle_alpha   90.00
_cell.angle_beta   90.00
_cell.angle_gamma   90.00
#
_symmetry.space_group_name_H-M   'P 1'
#
loop_
_entity.id
_entity.type
_entity.pdbx_description
1 polymer ?
#
loop_
_entity_poly.entity_id
_entity_poly.type
_entity_poly.pdbx_seq_one_letter_code
_entity_poly.pdbx_strand_id
1 'polypeptide(L)'
;MRAILGSYDSELTPAEHSPQLTRRMREAEDMMQKVQAHSSEVEAQLSQALEELGGQKQRADMLEMELKILKSQAGPAEQSFLFSREEVSSLRLKVEELEAERSRLEEEKKTLEAQLERLTLQGDYDQSKTKVLHLSQNPAGAARQRLREDQQQLQEECARLRELVRALEAGGPVPAHLEAGAGLPSSREVAELKKQVESAELKNQRLKEVFQTKIQEFRKVCYTLTGYQVDITTESQYRLTSMYAEQKADCLIFKAAGPSGTKMQLLETAFSRTVPGLIELHLLQQDSIPAFLSALTLDLFSRQTLA
;
A
#
# COMPACT_ATOMS: atom_id res chain seq x y z
N MET A 1 50.79 -145.20 3.95
CA MET A 1 49.69 -145.85 3.20
C MET A 1 49.98 -145.70 1.70
N ARG A 2 50.95 -146.36 1.08
CA ARG A 2 51.31 -147.79 1.00
C ARG A 2 50.24 -148.72 0.40
N ALA A 3 49.26 -148.20 -0.35
CA ALA A 3 48.26 -149.05 -1.01
C ALA A 3 47.76 -148.53 -2.38
N ILE A 4 48.40 -147.53 -2.99
CA ILE A 4 48.16 -147.15 -4.39
C ILE A 4 49.51 -146.90 -5.08
N LEU A 5 50.48 -147.76 -4.75
CA LEU A 5 51.87 -147.74 -5.25
C LEU A 5 52.21 -149.07 -5.96
N GLY A 6 51.19 -149.84 -6.36
CA GLY A 6 51.35 -151.20 -6.88
C GLY A 6 50.42 -151.59 -8.02
N SER A 7 49.73 -150.63 -8.68
CA SER A 7 48.79 -150.96 -9.76
C SER A 7 48.91 -150.06 -11.00
N TYR A 8 50.00 -149.30 -11.13
CA TYR A 8 50.25 -148.43 -12.28
C TYR A 8 51.57 -148.74 -13.02
N ASP A 9 52.27 -149.81 -12.61
CA ASP A 9 53.52 -150.26 -13.24
C ASP A 9 53.32 -151.39 -14.27
N SER A 10 52.07 -151.76 -14.59
CA SER A 10 51.78 -152.95 -15.38
C SER A 10 51.13 -152.74 -16.75
N GLU A 11 50.89 -151.50 -17.21
CA GLU A 11 50.45 -151.25 -18.60
C GLU A 11 51.05 -149.98 -19.20
N LEU A 12 52.34 -150.02 -19.52
CA LEU A 12 52.97 -149.07 -20.44
C LEU A 12 53.88 -149.83 -21.42
N THR A 13 53.25 -150.68 -22.23
CA THR A 13 53.80 -151.12 -23.52
C THR A 13 53.55 -150.02 -24.57
N PRO A 14 54.58 -149.59 -25.32
CA PRO A 14 54.47 -148.48 -26.25
C PRO A 14 54.04 -149.00 -27.62
N ALA A 15 52.74 -148.99 -27.93
CA ALA A 15 52.35 -149.27 -29.31
C ALA A 15 51.13 -148.51 -29.85
N GLU A 16 50.07 -148.17 -29.10
CA GLU A 16 48.80 -147.85 -29.81
C GLU A 16 48.05 -146.55 -29.45
N HIS A 17 48.58 -145.65 -28.61
CA HIS A 17 47.85 -144.41 -28.26
C HIS A 17 48.66 -143.10 -28.44
N SER A 18 49.52 -143.04 -29.46
CA SER A 18 50.43 -141.89 -29.72
C SER A 18 49.80 -140.56 -30.21
N PRO A 19 48.59 -140.46 -30.80
CA PRO A 19 48.10 -139.16 -31.29
C PRO A 19 47.30 -138.35 -30.25
N GLN A 20 46.65 -138.99 -29.28
CA GLN A 20 45.81 -138.28 -28.28
C GLN A 20 46.65 -137.64 -27.16
N LEU A 21 47.74 -138.30 -26.74
CA LEU A 21 48.63 -137.79 -25.70
C LEU A 21 49.44 -136.59 -26.18
N THR A 22 49.97 -136.63 -27.40
CA THR A 22 50.71 -135.49 -28.00
C THR A 22 49.81 -134.29 -28.21
N ARG A 23 48.53 -134.50 -28.54
CA ARG A 23 47.55 -133.41 -28.65
C ARG A 23 47.28 -132.77 -27.29
N ARG A 24 47.10 -133.57 -26.23
CA ARG A 24 46.95 -133.06 -24.85
C ARG A 24 48.20 -132.39 -24.30
N MET A 25 49.39 -132.90 -24.62
CA MET A 25 50.66 -132.29 -24.24
C MET A 25 50.82 -130.92 -24.90
N ARG A 26 50.51 -130.81 -26.20
CA ARG A 26 50.56 -129.54 -26.93
C ARG A 26 49.51 -128.55 -26.44
N GLU A 27 48.30 -129.00 -26.15
CA GLU A 27 47.25 -128.18 -25.52
C GLU A 27 47.68 -127.70 -24.12
N ALA A 28 48.34 -128.55 -23.32
CA ALA A 28 48.86 -128.18 -22.01
C ALA A 28 50.06 -127.21 -22.09
N GLU A 29 50.95 -127.38 -23.06
CA GLU A 29 52.06 -126.45 -23.34
C GLU A 29 51.55 -125.10 -23.81
N ASP A 30 50.56 -125.07 -24.71
CA ASP A 30 49.90 -123.83 -25.15
C ASP A 30 49.17 -123.14 -23.99
N MET A 31 48.53 -123.88 -23.09
CA MET A 31 47.92 -123.32 -21.89
C MET A 31 48.98 -122.79 -20.92
N MET A 32 50.11 -123.49 -20.74
CA MET A 32 51.21 -123.04 -19.89
C MET A 32 51.85 -121.77 -20.45
N GLN A 33 52.09 -121.69 -21.75
CA GLN A 33 52.59 -120.48 -22.40
C GLN A 33 51.62 -119.32 -22.28
N LYS A 34 50.31 -119.56 -22.43
CA LYS A 34 49.28 -118.54 -22.20
C LYS A 34 49.24 -118.04 -20.75
N VAL A 35 49.34 -118.94 -19.78
CA VAL A 35 49.40 -118.59 -18.35
C VAL A 35 50.68 -117.83 -18.04
N GLN A 36 51.82 -118.22 -18.62
CA GLN A 36 53.10 -117.56 -18.39
C GLN A 36 53.14 -116.17 -19.04
N ALA A 37 52.59 -116.02 -20.25
CA ALA A 37 52.40 -114.73 -20.89
C ALA A 37 51.48 -113.82 -20.05
N HIS A 38 50.35 -114.35 -19.57
CA HIS A 38 49.43 -113.60 -18.72
C HIS A 38 50.05 -113.23 -17.36
N SER A 39 50.84 -114.12 -16.75
CA SER A 39 51.58 -113.84 -15.52
C SER A 39 52.58 -112.70 -15.72
N SER A 40 53.33 -112.70 -16.83
CA SER A 40 54.27 -111.62 -17.14
C SER A 40 53.56 -110.28 -17.43
N GLU A 41 52.38 -110.33 -18.05
CA GLU A 41 51.57 -109.15 -18.30
C GLU A 41 50.98 -108.56 -17.02
N VAL A 42 50.50 -109.41 -16.11
CA VAL A 42 50.01 -108.99 -14.78
C VAL A 42 51.14 -108.42 -13.93
N GLU A 43 52.35 -108.99 -13.97
CA GLU A 43 53.53 -108.46 -13.27
C GLU A 43 53.95 -107.08 -13.83
N ALA A 44 53.87 -106.89 -15.15
CA ALA A 44 54.13 -105.59 -15.77
C ALA A 44 53.09 -104.54 -15.35
N GLN A 45 51.80 -104.90 -15.35
CA GLN A 45 50.72 -104.03 -14.89
C GLN A 45 50.85 -103.67 -13.40
N LEU A 46 51.26 -104.63 -12.55
CA LEU A 46 51.49 -104.40 -11.13
C LEU A 46 52.66 -103.44 -10.90
N SER A 47 53.74 -103.58 -11.67
CA SER A 47 54.91 -102.71 -11.60
C SER A 47 54.55 -101.27 -12.00
N GLN A 48 53.78 -101.11 -13.09
CA GLN A 48 53.29 -99.81 -13.54
C GLN A 48 52.37 -99.15 -12.50
N ALA A 49 51.44 -99.91 -11.90
CA ALA A 49 50.54 -99.40 -10.87
C ALA A 49 51.28 -98.95 -9.60
N LEU A 50 52.37 -99.64 -9.23
CA LEU A 50 53.21 -99.25 -8.08
C LEU A 50 53.99 -97.95 -8.33
N GLU A 51 54.49 -97.73 -9.55
CA GLU A 51 55.14 -96.47 -9.93
C GLU A 51 54.14 -95.30 -9.93
N GLU A 52 52.94 -95.50 -10.48
CA GLU A 52 51.87 -94.49 -10.47
C GLU A 52 51.42 -94.14 -9.05
N LEU A 53 51.29 -95.14 -8.16
CA LEU A 53 50.97 -94.94 -6.75
C LEU A 53 52.08 -94.15 -6.03
N GLY A 54 53.35 -94.46 -6.30
CA GLY A 54 54.49 -93.71 -5.78
C GLY A 54 54.46 -92.24 -6.20
N GLY A 55 54.17 -91.97 -7.47
CA GLY A 55 54.03 -90.61 -7.99
C GLY A 55 52.84 -89.84 -7.40
N GLN A 56 51.70 -90.49 -7.18
CA GLN A 56 50.56 -89.87 -6.51
C GLN A 56 50.84 -89.54 -5.04
N LYS A 57 51.54 -90.42 -4.33
CA LYS A 57 51.93 -90.19 -2.93
C LYS A 57 52.83 -88.95 -2.80
N GLN A 58 53.83 -88.81 -3.66
CA GLN A 58 54.70 -87.62 -3.67
C GLN A 58 53.92 -86.33 -3.93
N ARG A 59 52.91 -86.35 -4.81
CA ARG A 59 52.04 -85.19 -5.05
C ARG A 59 51.19 -84.85 -3.82
N ALA A 60 50.66 -85.85 -3.13
CA ALA A 60 49.91 -85.63 -1.89
C ALA A 60 50.79 -85.01 -0.80
N ASP A 61 52.01 -85.53 -0.61
CA ASP A 61 52.97 -85.01 0.37
C ASP A 61 53.36 -83.55 0.07
N MET A 62 53.56 -83.20 -1.22
CA MET A 62 53.82 -81.81 -1.63
C MET A 62 52.64 -80.88 -1.32
N LEU A 63 51.42 -81.28 -1.65
CA LEU A 63 50.22 -80.49 -1.38
C LEU A 63 49.95 -80.32 0.13
N GLU A 64 50.22 -81.34 0.94
CA GLU A 64 50.13 -81.22 2.40
C GLU A 64 51.14 -80.22 2.96
N MET A 65 52.37 -80.22 2.41
CA MET A 65 53.41 -79.27 2.82
C MET A 65 53.03 -77.83 2.41
N GLU A 66 52.50 -77.63 1.21
CA GLU A 66 51.98 -76.33 0.74
C GLU A 66 50.83 -75.83 1.63
N LEU A 67 49.88 -76.70 1.96
CA LEU A 67 48.77 -76.35 2.86
C LEU A 67 49.27 -75.97 4.26
N LYS A 68 50.28 -76.67 4.78
CA LYS A 68 50.88 -76.37 6.08
C LYS A 68 51.59 -75.01 6.08
N ILE A 69 52.29 -74.68 4.99
CA ILE A 69 52.94 -73.38 4.80
C ILE A 69 51.90 -72.26 4.72
N LEU A 70 50.88 -72.40 3.88
CA LEU A 70 49.80 -71.41 3.74
C LEU A 70 49.06 -71.16 5.05
N LYS A 71 48.77 -72.22 5.82
CA LYS A 71 48.09 -72.11 7.12
C LYS A 71 48.95 -71.39 8.17
N SER A 72 50.26 -71.60 8.16
CA SER A 72 51.19 -70.88 9.05
C SER A 72 51.34 -69.39 8.69
N GLN A 73 51.18 -69.04 7.41
CA GLN A 73 51.18 -67.64 6.95
C GLN A 73 49.87 -66.90 7.21
N ALA A 74 48.74 -67.61 7.34
CA ALA A 74 47.42 -67.02 7.59
C ALA A 74 47.16 -66.64 9.07
N GLY A 75 47.86 -67.25 10.04
CA GLY A 75 47.71 -66.97 11.48
C GLY A 75 47.91 -65.50 11.91
N PRO A 76 48.89 -64.74 11.38
CA PRO A 76 49.04 -63.31 11.70
C PRO A 76 48.08 -62.38 10.93
N ALA A 77 47.42 -62.87 9.87
CA ALA A 77 46.55 -62.05 9.04
C ALA A 77 45.19 -61.74 9.70
N GLU A 78 44.69 -62.59 10.60
CA GLU A 78 43.40 -62.36 11.28
C GLU A 78 43.46 -61.21 12.30
N GLN A 79 44.59 -61.00 12.97
CA GLN A 79 44.76 -59.87 13.90
C GLN A 79 44.85 -58.53 13.17
N SER A 80 45.56 -58.49 12.03
CA SER A 80 45.60 -57.30 11.15
C SER A 80 44.21 -56.95 10.59
N PHE A 81 43.35 -57.95 10.38
CA PHE A 81 41.99 -57.75 9.86
C PHE A 81 41.03 -57.14 10.90
N LEU A 82 41.23 -57.41 12.19
CA LEU A 82 40.41 -56.83 13.26
C LEU A 82 40.75 -55.35 13.50
N PHE A 83 42.04 -55.00 13.58
CA PHE A 83 42.48 -53.59 13.64
C PHE A 83 42.05 -52.81 12.40
N SER A 84 42.17 -53.43 11.21
CA SER A 84 41.70 -52.81 9.96
C SER A 84 40.17 -52.65 9.94
N ARG A 85 39.40 -53.55 10.55
CA ARG A 85 37.93 -53.44 10.64
C ARG A 85 37.49 -52.35 11.62
N GLU A 86 38.16 -52.20 12.75
CA GLU A 86 37.92 -51.12 13.71
C GLU A 86 38.29 -49.76 13.12
N GLU A 87 39.44 -49.67 12.43
CA GLU A 87 39.82 -48.48 11.64
C GLU A 87 38.82 -48.17 10.52
N VAL A 88 38.36 -49.19 9.78
CA VAL A 88 37.32 -49.00 8.76
C VAL A 88 36.00 -48.54 9.39
N SER A 89 35.65 -49.01 10.59
CA SER A 89 34.45 -48.55 11.30
C SER A 89 34.58 -47.12 11.81
N SER A 90 35.75 -46.72 12.32
CA SER A 90 35.99 -45.35 12.77
C SER A 90 36.08 -44.36 11.60
N LEU A 91 36.66 -44.78 10.47
CA LEU A 91 36.66 -44.01 9.23
C LEU A 91 35.24 -43.87 8.66
N ARG A 92 34.40 -44.91 8.72
CA ARG A 92 32.99 -44.82 8.31
C ARG A 92 32.20 -43.84 9.18
N LEU A 93 32.34 -43.91 10.50
CA LEU A 93 31.75 -42.93 11.41
C LEU A 93 32.25 -41.51 11.11
N LYS A 94 33.55 -41.35 10.81
CA LYS A 94 34.09 -40.04 10.46
C LYS A 94 33.55 -39.52 9.12
N VAL A 95 33.33 -40.40 8.15
CA VAL A 95 32.68 -40.03 6.89
C VAL A 95 31.24 -39.59 7.15
N GLU A 96 30.48 -40.32 7.96
CA GLU A 96 29.11 -39.95 8.33
C GLU A 96 29.05 -38.59 9.08
N GLU A 97 29.97 -38.34 10.01
CA GLU A 97 30.10 -37.03 10.68
C GLU A 97 30.39 -35.90 9.68
N LEU A 98 31.35 -36.11 8.77
CA LEU A 98 31.72 -35.10 7.78
C LEU A 98 30.60 -34.87 6.76
N GLU A 99 29.82 -35.89 6.42
CA GLU A 99 28.64 -35.76 5.57
C GLU A 99 27.53 -34.95 6.26
N ALA A 100 27.31 -35.17 7.57
CA ALA A 100 26.35 -34.39 8.36
C ALA A 100 26.80 -32.93 8.56
N GLU A 101 28.08 -32.69 8.81
CA GLU A 101 28.63 -31.33 8.86
C GLU A 101 28.51 -30.62 7.52
N ARG A 102 28.79 -31.34 6.42
CA ARG A 102 28.63 -30.81 5.07
C ARG A 102 27.17 -30.46 4.77
N SER A 103 26.21 -31.33 5.11
CA SER A 103 24.80 -31.03 4.88
C SER A 103 24.34 -29.82 5.68
N ARG A 104 24.77 -29.70 6.94
CA ARG A 104 24.48 -28.53 7.77
C ARG A 104 25.08 -27.24 7.18
N LEU A 105 26.33 -27.27 6.75
CA LEU A 105 26.98 -26.12 6.12
C LEU A 105 26.30 -25.74 4.79
N GLU A 106 25.82 -26.72 4.03
CA GLU A 106 25.06 -26.48 2.80
C GLU A 106 23.71 -25.80 3.08
N GLU A 107 23.02 -26.17 4.17
CA GLU A 107 21.80 -25.49 4.61
C GLU A 107 22.07 -24.06 5.09
N GLU A 108 23.07 -23.87 5.94
CA GLU A 108 23.48 -22.54 6.42
C GLU A 108 23.88 -21.64 5.23
N LYS A 109 24.65 -22.17 4.28
CA LYS A 109 25.01 -21.48 3.03
C LYS A 109 23.77 -21.08 2.24
N LYS A 110 22.81 -21.97 2.02
CA LYS A 110 21.55 -21.65 1.31
C LYS A 110 20.78 -20.53 2.00
N THR A 111 20.71 -20.53 3.33
CA THR A 111 20.02 -19.47 4.07
C THR A 111 20.72 -18.13 3.96
N LEU A 112 22.06 -18.12 4.00
CA LEU A 112 22.87 -16.91 3.82
C LEU A 112 22.78 -16.39 2.39
N GLU A 113 22.80 -17.26 1.39
CA GLU A 113 22.59 -16.90 -0.01
C GLU A 113 21.22 -16.26 -0.22
N ALA A 114 20.15 -16.86 0.32
CA ALA A 114 18.81 -16.28 0.25
C ALA A 114 18.70 -14.90 0.95
N GLN A 115 19.41 -14.72 2.07
CA GLN A 115 19.47 -13.43 2.76
C GLN A 115 20.23 -12.39 1.93
N LEU A 116 21.37 -12.76 1.34
CA LEU A 116 22.16 -11.89 0.47
C LEU A 116 21.37 -11.50 -0.79
N GLU A 117 20.65 -12.43 -1.41
CA GLU A 117 19.77 -12.14 -2.54
C GLU A 117 18.69 -11.12 -2.15
N ARG A 118 18.04 -11.31 -0.99
CA ARG A 118 17.06 -10.35 -0.48
C ARG A 118 17.65 -8.95 -0.27
N LEU A 119 18.83 -8.86 0.33
CA LEU A 119 19.51 -7.59 0.56
C LEU A 119 19.92 -6.93 -0.77
N THR A 120 20.41 -7.73 -1.72
CA THR A 120 20.76 -7.26 -3.07
C THR A 120 19.53 -6.72 -3.81
N LEU A 121 18.37 -7.37 -3.67
CA LEU A 121 17.10 -6.88 -4.22
C LEU A 121 16.63 -5.57 -3.57
N GLN A 122 16.99 -5.33 -2.30
CA GLN A 122 16.75 -4.07 -1.59
C GLN A 122 17.74 -2.97 -1.96
N GLY A 123 18.79 -3.31 -2.73
CA GLY A 123 19.81 -2.37 -3.20
C GLY A 123 21.06 -2.31 -2.31
N ASP A 124 21.26 -3.28 -1.40
CA ASP A 124 22.51 -3.39 -0.65
C ASP A 124 23.66 -3.80 -1.57
N TYR A 125 24.84 -3.27 -1.29
CA TYR A 125 26.03 -3.49 -2.09
C TYR A 125 27.27 -3.65 -1.22
N ASP A 126 28.24 -4.41 -1.72
CA ASP A 126 29.53 -4.59 -1.11
C ASP A 126 30.41 -3.33 -1.35
N GLN A 127 30.77 -2.63 -0.27
CA GLN A 127 31.54 -1.39 -0.31
C GLN A 127 32.97 -1.59 -0.84
N SER A 128 33.51 -2.82 -0.76
CA SER A 128 34.85 -3.14 -1.27
C SER A 128 34.89 -3.25 -2.79
N LYS A 129 33.78 -3.68 -3.41
CA LYS A 129 33.66 -3.92 -4.86
C LYS A 129 32.92 -2.82 -5.59
N THR A 130 31.96 -2.18 -4.95
CA THR A 130 31.01 -1.26 -5.59
C THR A 130 30.98 0.07 -4.86
N LYS A 131 31.32 1.15 -5.58
CA LYS A 131 31.15 2.51 -5.10
C LYS A 131 29.96 3.15 -5.76
N VAL A 132 28.93 3.48 -4.97
CA VAL A 132 27.76 4.19 -5.48
C VAL A 132 28.08 5.68 -5.61
N LEU A 133 27.87 6.21 -6.81
CA LEU A 133 28.04 7.63 -7.12
C LEU A 133 26.70 8.20 -7.58
N HIS A 134 26.45 9.45 -7.21
CA HIS A 134 25.35 10.23 -7.75
C HIS A 134 25.86 11.64 -8.05
N LEU A 135 25.13 12.38 -8.88
CA LEU A 135 25.45 13.77 -9.13
C LEU A 135 25.35 14.57 -7.82
N SER A 136 26.35 15.43 -7.55
CA SER A 136 26.33 16.33 -6.40
C SER A 136 25.11 17.26 -6.45
N GLN A 137 24.74 17.72 -7.65
CA GLN A 137 23.48 18.40 -7.91
C GLN A 137 22.46 17.39 -8.45
N ASN A 138 21.67 16.83 -7.55
CA ASN A 138 20.56 15.94 -7.90
C ASN A 138 19.20 16.62 -7.64
N PRO A 139 18.13 16.23 -8.37
CA PRO A 139 16.80 16.79 -8.15
C PRO A 139 16.29 16.64 -6.70
N ALA A 140 16.63 15.52 -6.04
CA ALA A 140 16.26 15.28 -4.65
C ALA A 140 16.94 16.27 -3.67
N GLY A 141 18.20 16.61 -3.91
CA GLY A 141 18.97 17.59 -3.16
C GLY A 141 18.45 19.00 -3.40
N ALA A 142 18.15 19.35 -4.65
CA ALA A 142 17.51 20.63 -4.99
C ALA A 142 16.14 20.78 -4.31
N ALA A 143 15.31 19.72 -4.29
CA ALA A 143 14.03 19.72 -3.59
C ALA A 143 14.20 19.88 -2.07
N ARG A 144 15.18 19.18 -1.47
CA ARG A 144 15.51 19.35 -0.04
C ARG A 144 16.01 20.75 0.28
N GLN A 145 16.77 21.37 -0.61
CA GLN A 145 17.24 22.74 -0.44
C GLN A 145 16.09 23.74 -0.51
N ARG A 146 15.22 23.64 -1.54
CA ARG A 146 14.01 24.47 -1.64
C ARG A 146 13.13 24.36 -0.40
N LEU A 147 12.90 23.13 0.08
CA LEU A 147 12.14 22.91 1.32
C LEU A 147 12.76 23.63 2.52
N ARG A 148 14.10 23.67 2.62
CA ARG A 148 14.79 24.42 3.68
C ARG A 148 14.64 25.93 3.50
N GLU A 149 14.75 26.42 2.28
CA GLU A 149 14.57 27.84 1.94
C GLU A 149 13.13 28.28 2.27
N ASP A 150 12.13 27.50 1.88
CA ASP A 150 10.72 27.76 2.18
C ASP A 150 10.46 27.74 3.70
N GLN A 151 11.06 26.78 4.43
CA GLN A 151 10.97 26.74 5.89
C GLN A 151 11.61 27.96 6.54
N GLN A 152 12.74 28.45 6.02
CA GLN A 152 13.40 29.66 6.52
C GLN A 152 12.53 30.89 6.26
N GLN A 153 12.02 31.05 5.04
CA GLN A 153 11.11 32.15 4.69
C GLN A 153 9.87 32.16 5.58
N LEU A 154 9.25 30.99 5.80
CA LEU A 154 8.08 30.87 6.66
C LEU A 154 8.41 31.20 8.13
N GLN A 155 9.59 30.80 8.62
CA GLN A 155 10.05 31.16 9.97
C GLN A 155 10.27 32.66 10.10
N GLU A 156 10.87 33.31 9.11
CA GLU A 156 11.06 34.76 9.08
C GLU A 156 9.73 35.51 9.05
N GLU A 157 8.78 35.08 8.21
CA GLU A 157 7.44 35.67 8.15
C GLU A 157 6.67 35.49 9.46
N CYS A 158 6.73 34.31 10.06
CA CYS A 158 6.14 34.05 11.38
C CYS A 158 6.79 34.93 12.46
N ALA A 159 8.09 35.15 12.42
CA ALA A 159 8.77 36.05 13.34
C ALA A 159 8.29 37.49 13.15
N ARG A 160 8.24 38.00 11.91
CA ARG A 160 7.74 39.33 11.58
C ARG A 160 6.28 39.52 12.00
N LEU A 161 5.42 38.55 11.73
CA LEU A 161 4.01 38.60 12.13
C LEU A 161 3.85 38.57 13.65
N ARG A 162 4.66 37.78 14.37
CA ARG A 162 4.67 37.80 15.84
C ARG A 162 5.11 39.14 16.39
N GLU A 163 6.11 39.77 15.80
CA GLU A 163 6.54 41.13 16.16
C GLU A 163 5.45 42.17 15.89
N LEU A 164 4.77 42.06 14.75
CA LEU A 164 3.64 42.92 14.39
C LEU A 164 2.48 42.78 15.41
N VAL A 165 2.10 41.56 15.74
CA VAL A 165 1.05 41.29 16.74
C VAL A 165 1.46 41.88 18.09
N ARG A 166 2.71 41.68 18.54
CA ARG A 166 3.21 42.28 19.78
C ARG A 166 3.17 43.81 19.75
N ALA A 167 3.52 44.45 18.63
CA ALA A 167 3.47 45.90 18.50
C ALA A 167 2.04 46.44 18.56
N LEU A 168 1.08 45.73 17.93
CA LEU A 168 -0.34 46.04 17.98
C LEU A 168 -0.93 45.82 19.38
N GLU A 169 -0.60 44.72 20.05
CA GLU A 169 -1.02 44.42 21.43
C GLU A 169 -0.46 45.43 22.43
N ALA A 170 0.76 45.93 22.20
CA ALA A 170 1.36 47.00 23.01
C ALA A 170 0.73 48.38 22.77
N GLY A 171 -0.21 48.52 21.82
CA GLY A 171 -0.88 49.78 21.50
C GLY A 171 0.04 50.85 20.91
N GLY A 172 1.23 50.46 20.42
CA GLY A 172 2.21 51.35 19.83
C GLY A 172 2.02 51.53 18.32
N PRO A 173 2.60 52.58 17.71
CA PRO A 173 2.62 52.73 16.26
C PRO A 173 3.39 51.56 15.64
N VAL A 174 2.75 50.86 14.69
CA VAL A 174 3.36 49.74 14.00
C VAL A 174 4.55 50.24 13.17
N PRO A 175 5.73 49.60 13.28
CA PRO A 175 6.87 49.96 12.46
C PRO A 175 6.59 49.77 10.97
N ALA A 176 6.94 50.77 10.14
CA ALA A 176 6.66 50.79 8.70
C ALA A 176 7.21 49.58 7.91
N HIS A 177 8.26 48.91 8.42
CA HIS A 177 8.83 47.70 7.81
C HIS A 177 7.95 46.45 8.00
N LEU A 178 7.07 46.44 9.02
CA LEU A 178 6.11 45.36 9.29
C LEU A 178 4.77 45.60 8.60
N GLU A 179 4.40 46.87 8.37
CA GLU A 179 3.16 47.20 7.63
C GLU A 179 3.26 46.87 6.14
N ALA A 180 4.42 47.08 5.51
CA ALA A 180 4.61 46.85 4.08
C ALA A 180 4.51 45.36 3.66
N GLY A 181 4.85 44.44 4.56
CA GLY A 181 4.76 42.99 4.30
C GLY A 181 3.41 42.36 4.64
N ALA A 182 2.60 43.02 5.48
CA ALA A 182 1.34 42.47 6.00
C ALA A 182 0.11 42.82 5.15
N GLY A 183 0.28 43.56 4.05
CA GLY A 183 -0.84 44.00 3.20
C GLY A 183 -1.87 44.86 3.95
N LEU A 184 -1.47 45.47 5.07
CA LEU A 184 -2.31 46.41 5.80
C LEU A 184 -2.49 47.65 4.92
N PRO A 185 -3.74 48.15 4.73
CA PRO A 185 -3.95 49.37 3.98
C PRO A 185 -3.15 50.48 4.67
N SER A 186 -2.29 51.13 3.91
CA SER A 186 -1.43 52.19 4.42
C SER A 186 -2.29 53.19 5.20
N SER A 187 -1.83 53.65 6.36
CA SER A 187 -2.51 54.70 7.15
C SER A 187 -2.92 55.91 6.29
N ARG A 188 -2.21 56.17 5.18
CA ARG A 188 -2.56 57.19 4.17
C ARG A 188 -3.82 56.86 3.36
N GLU A 189 -3.97 55.61 2.92
CA GLU A 189 -5.14 55.15 2.16
C GLU A 189 -6.40 55.17 3.04
N VAL A 190 -6.26 54.76 4.30
CA VAL A 190 -7.35 54.87 5.29
C VAL A 190 -7.75 56.33 5.53
N ALA A 191 -6.78 57.25 5.62
CA ALA A 191 -7.07 58.67 5.78
C ALA A 191 -7.74 59.29 4.54
N GLU A 192 -7.37 58.85 3.34
CA GLU A 192 -7.98 59.31 2.09
C GLU A 192 -9.41 58.79 1.93
N LEU A 193 -9.66 57.52 2.23
CA LEU A 193 -11.00 56.93 2.22
C LEU A 193 -11.92 57.61 3.25
N LYS A 194 -11.43 57.90 4.45
CA LYS A 194 -12.20 58.65 5.47
C LYS A 194 -12.60 60.03 4.96
N LYS A 195 -11.68 60.78 4.35
CA LYS A 195 -12.00 62.08 3.73
C LYS A 195 -13.03 61.97 2.62
N GLN A 196 -12.98 60.91 1.80
CA GLN A 196 -13.98 60.68 0.76
C GLN A 196 -15.37 60.43 1.36
N VAL A 197 -15.46 59.61 2.41
CA VAL A 197 -16.72 59.36 3.14
C VAL A 197 -17.27 60.64 3.73
N GLU A 198 -16.45 61.41 4.47
CA GLU A 198 -16.86 62.71 5.04
C GLU A 198 -17.36 63.68 3.96
N SER A 199 -16.70 63.72 2.80
CA SER A 199 -17.12 64.57 1.69
C SER A 199 -18.46 64.13 1.08
N ALA A 200 -18.73 62.83 1.02
CA ALA A 200 -19.97 62.27 0.51
C ALA A 200 -21.14 62.48 1.49
N GLU A 201 -20.88 62.31 2.78
CA GLU A 201 -21.84 62.61 3.85
C GLU A 201 -22.23 64.08 3.86
N LEU A 202 -21.25 64.99 3.72
CA LEU A 202 -21.52 66.43 3.63
C LEU A 202 -22.34 66.79 2.39
N LYS A 203 -22.08 66.17 1.24
CA LYS A 203 -22.89 66.36 0.03
C LYS A 203 -24.33 65.88 0.24
N ASN A 204 -24.52 64.72 0.86
CA ASN A 204 -25.84 64.19 1.18
C ASN A 204 -26.60 65.09 2.17
N GLN A 205 -25.91 65.65 3.16
CA GLN A 205 -26.51 66.59 4.11
C GLN A 205 -26.97 67.87 3.41
N ARG A 206 -26.12 68.48 2.58
CA ARG A 206 -26.48 69.66 1.78
C ARG A 206 -27.66 69.39 0.84
N LEU A 207 -27.70 68.20 0.23
CA LEU A 207 -28.82 67.81 -0.63
C LEU A 207 -30.14 67.71 0.14
N LYS A 208 -30.11 67.15 1.37
CA LYS A 208 -31.27 67.11 2.26
C LYS A 208 -31.74 68.52 2.66
N GLU A 209 -30.81 69.42 2.97
CA GLU A 209 -31.12 70.82 3.29
C GLU A 209 -31.79 71.52 2.11
N VAL A 210 -31.21 71.42 0.90
CA VAL A 210 -31.80 72.00 -0.31
C VAL A 210 -33.19 71.42 -0.60
N PHE A 211 -33.37 70.12 -0.44
CA PHE A 211 -34.67 69.48 -0.61
C PHE A 211 -35.69 70.01 0.40
N GLN A 212 -35.33 70.13 1.67
CA GLN A 212 -36.19 70.72 2.69
C GLN A 212 -36.57 72.17 2.38
N THR A 213 -35.59 73.00 1.98
CA THR A 213 -35.85 74.39 1.58
C THR A 213 -36.80 74.46 0.39
N LYS A 214 -36.60 73.62 -0.63
CA LYS A 214 -37.47 73.59 -1.82
C LYS A 214 -38.88 73.11 -1.53
N ILE A 215 -39.05 72.09 -0.68
CA ILE A 215 -40.37 71.64 -0.24
C ILE A 215 -41.07 72.71 0.60
N GLN A 216 -40.35 73.41 1.49
CA GLN A 216 -40.92 74.52 2.26
C GLN A 216 -41.33 75.69 1.36
N GLU A 217 -40.50 76.05 0.37
CA GLU A 217 -40.82 77.05 -0.65
C GLU A 217 -42.09 76.65 -1.40
N PHE A 218 -42.18 75.41 -1.87
CA PHE A 218 -43.36 74.88 -2.56
C PHE A 218 -44.61 74.89 -1.67
N ARG A 219 -44.51 74.48 -0.40
CA ARG A 219 -45.62 74.53 0.55
C ARG A 219 -46.11 75.96 0.78
N LYS A 220 -45.18 76.91 0.91
CA LYS A 220 -45.52 78.34 1.09
C LYS A 220 -46.22 78.90 -0.15
N VAL A 221 -45.76 78.56 -1.35
CA VAL A 221 -46.42 78.97 -2.60
C VAL A 221 -47.82 78.35 -2.72
N CYS A 222 -47.96 77.04 -2.46
CA CYS A 222 -49.27 76.38 -2.48
C CYS A 222 -50.23 76.97 -1.45
N TYR A 223 -49.75 77.28 -0.24
CA TYR A 223 -50.56 77.90 0.80
C TYR A 223 -51.07 79.28 0.37
N THR A 224 -50.20 80.14 -0.20
CA THR A 224 -50.60 81.47 -0.67
C THR A 224 -51.54 81.42 -1.88
N LEU A 225 -51.34 80.48 -2.81
CA LEU A 225 -52.13 80.40 -4.04
C LEU A 225 -53.50 79.73 -3.86
N THR A 226 -53.54 78.66 -3.07
CA THR A 226 -54.75 77.81 -2.92
C THR A 226 -55.47 78.02 -1.61
N GLY A 227 -54.83 78.66 -0.63
CA GLY A 227 -55.33 78.78 0.73
C GLY A 227 -55.18 77.51 1.57
N TYR A 228 -54.54 76.44 1.07
CA TYR A 228 -54.35 75.20 1.81
C TYR A 228 -52.87 74.90 2.10
N GLN A 229 -52.58 74.61 3.36
CA GLN A 229 -51.28 74.09 3.80
C GLN A 229 -51.32 72.57 3.75
N VAL A 230 -50.44 71.98 2.94
CA VAL A 230 -50.33 70.52 2.76
C VAL A 230 -49.14 69.99 3.56
N ASP A 231 -49.42 69.24 4.62
CA ASP A 231 -48.42 68.59 5.46
C ASP A 231 -48.47 67.07 5.31
N ILE A 232 -47.30 66.47 5.17
CA ILE A 232 -47.15 65.01 5.09
C ILE A 232 -47.03 64.50 6.53
N THR A 233 -47.97 63.64 6.95
CA THR A 233 -47.99 63.08 8.31
C THR A 233 -47.27 61.73 8.37
N THR A 234 -47.99 60.64 8.14
CA THR A 234 -47.46 59.26 8.05
C THR A 234 -47.50 58.76 6.59
N GLU A 235 -47.01 57.55 6.32
CA GLU A 235 -46.90 57.00 4.96
C GLU A 235 -48.21 57.16 4.16
N SER A 236 -48.14 58.02 3.15
CA SER A 236 -49.23 58.33 2.20
C SER A 236 -50.45 59.06 2.79
N GLN A 237 -50.29 59.78 3.90
CA GLN A 237 -51.34 60.65 4.48
C GLN A 237 -50.97 62.13 4.42
N TYR A 238 -51.82 62.91 3.77
CA TYR A 238 -51.71 64.35 3.56
C TYR A 238 -52.72 65.08 4.42
N ARG A 239 -52.24 65.87 5.36
CA ARG A 239 -53.04 66.78 6.17
C ARG A 239 -53.16 68.11 5.43
N LEU A 240 -54.39 68.53 5.17
CA LEU A 240 -54.72 69.83 4.62
C LEU A 240 -55.29 70.70 5.74
N THR A 241 -54.67 71.85 5.94
CA THR A 241 -55.15 72.90 6.85
C THR A 241 -55.50 74.12 6.01
N SER A 242 -56.74 74.61 6.14
CA SER A 242 -57.19 75.81 5.42
C SER A 242 -56.67 77.08 6.08
N MET A 243 -56.37 78.11 5.28
CA MET A 243 -56.03 79.47 5.73
C MET A 243 -57.17 80.12 6.52
N TYR A 244 -58.41 79.75 6.20
CA TYR A 244 -59.64 80.28 6.81
C TYR A 244 -60.24 79.32 7.85
N ALA A 245 -59.42 78.45 8.45
CA ALA A 245 -59.87 77.52 9.47
C ALA A 245 -60.34 78.27 10.74
N GLU A 246 -61.56 77.97 11.20
CA GLU A 246 -62.15 78.58 12.41
C GLU A 246 -61.41 78.13 13.68
N GLN A 247 -60.93 76.87 13.71
CA GLN A 247 -60.10 76.33 14.77
C GLN A 247 -58.77 75.78 14.24
N LYS A 248 -57.68 75.89 15.02
CA LYS A 248 -56.37 75.31 14.67
C LYS A 248 -56.39 73.76 14.56
N ALA A 249 -57.45 73.12 15.06
CA ALA A 249 -57.65 71.68 14.98
C ALA A 249 -58.40 71.25 13.70
N ASP A 250 -58.96 72.21 12.94
CA ASP A 250 -59.71 71.94 11.73
C ASP A 250 -58.74 71.56 10.61
N CYS A 251 -58.69 70.26 10.34
CA CYS A 251 -57.87 69.69 9.30
C CYS A 251 -58.61 68.60 8.55
N LEU A 252 -58.34 68.51 7.25
CA LEU A 252 -58.76 67.40 6.41
C LEU A 252 -57.58 66.46 6.24
N ILE A 253 -57.81 65.16 6.32
CA ILE A 253 -56.75 64.17 6.11
C ILE A 253 -57.12 63.36 4.87
N PHE A 254 -56.28 63.41 3.86
CA PHE A 254 -56.40 62.61 2.65
C PHE A 254 -55.37 61.49 2.68
N LYS A 255 -55.78 60.27 2.37
CA LYS A 255 -54.89 59.13 2.18
C LYS A 255 -54.81 58.79 0.70
N ALA A 256 -53.60 58.64 0.18
CA ALA A 256 -53.43 58.14 -1.17
C ALA A 256 -53.79 56.65 -1.22
N ALA A 257 -54.77 56.30 -2.05
CA ALA A 257 -55.24 54.95 -2.28
C ALA A 257 -54.69 54.44 -3.63
N GLY A 258 -53.87 53.38 -3.57
CA GLY A 258 -53.33 52.68 -4.74
C GLY A 258 -51.82 52.85 -4.95
N PRO A 259 -51.17 51.98 -5.75
CA PRO A 259 -49.71 51.94 -5.93
C PRO A 259 -49.14 53.18 -6.65
N SER A 260 -49.99 54.03 -7.21
CA SER A 260 -49.62 55.19 -8.04
C SER A 260 -49.95 56.54 -7.39
N GLY A 261 -50.53 56.55 -6.18
CA GLY A 261 -50.93 57.77 -5.47
C GLY A 261 -52.00 58.63 -6.18
N THR A 262 -52.62 58.12 -7.25
CA THR A 262 -53.48 58.90 -8.16
C THR A 262 -54.89 59.14 -7.62
N LYS A 263 -55.39 58.27 -6.73
CA LYS A 263 -56.68 58.45 -6.07
C LYS A 263 -56.45 58.83 -4.62
N MET A 264 -57.01 59.95 -4.18
CA MET A 264 -56.94 60.40 -2.79
C MET A 264 -58.30 60.15 -2.14
N GLN A 265 -58.31 59.46 -1.00
CA GLN A 265 -59.51 59.22 -0.20
C GLN A 265 -59.51 60.14 1.01
N LEU A 266 -60.62 60.82 1.25
CA LEU A 266 -60.81 61.62 2.46
C LEU A 266 -61.04 60.69 3.66
N LEU A 267 -60.29 60.89 4.75
CA LEU A 267 -60.55 60.28 6.05
C LEU A 267 -61.47 61.18 6.85
N GLU A 268 -62.39 60.56 7.60
CA GLU A 268 -63.26 61.28 8.52
C GLU A 268 -62.45 61.95 9.63
N THR A 269 -62.41 63.28 9.60
CA THR A 269 -61.90 64.12 10.69
C THR A 269 -63.06 64.80 11.42
N ALA A 270 -62.80 65.39 12.60
CA ALA A 270 -63.79 66.19 13.33
C ALA A 270 -64.38 67.31 12.45
N PHE A 271 -63.55 67.91 11.60
CA PHE A 271 -63.94 68.92 10.63
C PHE A 271 -64.70 68.33 9.42
N SER A 272 -64.35 67.12 8.96
CA SER A 272 -65.13 66.42 7.93
C SER A 272 -66.59 66.18 8.33
N ARG A 273 -66.90 66.13 9.64
CA ARG A 273 -68.27 65.93 10.16
C ARG A 273 -69.13 67.20 10.14
N THR A 274 -68.52 68.39 10.02
CA THR A 274 -69.26 69.66 9.98
C THR A 274 -69.70 70.05 8.57
N VAL A 275 -69.12 69.43 7.53
CA VAL A 275 -69.39 69.71 6.11
C VAL A 275 -69.89 68.49 5.29
N PRO A 276 -70.86 67.69 5.78
CA PRO A 276 -71.31 66.48 5.08
C PRO A 276 -71.96 66.79 3.71
N GLY A 277 -72.70 67.89 3.60
CA GLY A 277 -73.38 68.27 2.34
C GLY A 277 -72.41 68.63 1.21
N LEU A 278 -71.27 69.27 1.52
CA LEU A 278 -70.24 69.57 0.52
C LEU A 278 -69.48 68.31 0.10
N ILE A 279 -69.27 67.36 1.02
CA ILE A 279 -68.62 66.09 0.75
C ILE A 279 -69.51 65.22 -0.15
N GLU A 280 -70.80 65.08 0.16
CA GLU A 280 -71.72 64.26 -0.63
C GLU A 280 -71.88 64.80 -2.06
N LEU A 281 -72.01 66.12 -2.23
CA LEU A 281 -72.16 66.72 -3.55
C LEU A 281 -70.86 66.64 -4.37
N HIS A 282 -69.71 67.05 -3.81
CA HIS A 282 -68.50 67.23 -4.61
C HIS A 282 -67.57 66.00 -4.64
N LEU A 283 -67.53 65.20 -3.56
CA LEU A 283 -66.71 63.99 -3.50
C LEU A 283 -67.47 62.73 -3.93
N LEU A 284 -68.76 62.57 -3.58
CA LEU A 284 -69.53 61.37 -3.97
C LEU A 284 -70.23 61.50 -5.32
N GLN A 285 -70.86 62.65 -5.64
CA GLN A 285 -71.57 62.81 -6.91
C GLN A 285 -70.65 63.30 -8.06
N GLN A 286 -69.72 64.21 -7.78
CA GLN A 286 -68.85 64.82 -8.81
C GLN A 286 -67.44 64.21 -8.89
N ASP A 287 -67.03 63.37 -7.93
CA ASP A 287 -65.71 62.72 -7.84
C ASP A 287 -64.52 63.67 -8.07
N SER A 288 -64.62 64.93 -7.59
CA SER A 288 -63.63 65.98 -7.85
C SER A 288 -63.17 66.66 -6.57
N ILE A 289 -61.97 66.31 -6.12
CA ILE A 289 -61.31 66.92 -4.96
C ILE A 289 -61.03 68.40 -5.15
N PRO A 290 -60.57 68.88 -6.33
CA PRO A 290 -60.40 70.32 -6.56
C PRO A 290 -61.72 71.08 -6.43
N ALA A 291 -62.83 70.55 -6.96
CA ALA A 291 -64.15 71.20 -6.85
C ALA A 291 -64.60 71.28 -5.38
N PHE A 292 -64.40 70.20 -4.62
CA PHE A 292 -64.67 70.17 -3.18
C PHE A 292 -63.85 71.21 -2.41
N LEU A 293 -62.52 71.25 -2.60
CA LEU A 293 -61.65 72.17 -1.89
C LEU A 293 -61.95 73.64 -2.24
N SER A 294 -62.26 73.95 -3.50
CA SER A 294 -62.66 75.30 -3.90
C SER A 294 -63.99 75.73 -3.28
N ALA A 295 -65.01 74.87 -3.30
CA ALA A 295 -66.30 75.16 -2.67
C ALA A 295 -66.15 75.36 -1.15
N LEU A 296 -65.34 74.52 -0.51
CA LEU A 296 -65.02 74.63 0.91
C LEU A 296 -64.27 75.92 1.26
N THR A 297 -63.31 76.35 0.41
CA THR A 297 -62.61 77.63 0.62
C THR A 297 -63.57 78.80 0.57
N LEU A 298 -64.52 78.79 -0.39
CA LEU A 298 -65.53 79.85 -0.50
C LEU A 298 -66.48 79.86 0.70
N ASP A 299 -66.91 78.68 1.18
CA ASP A 299 -67.74 78.55 2.39
C ASP A 299 -67.01 79.09 3.63
N LEU A 300 -65.77 78.63 3.88
CA LEU A 300 -64.96 79.10 5.01
C LEU A 300 -64.67 80.60 4.93
N PHE A 301 -64.37 81.12 3.74
CA PHE A 301 -64.18 82.56 3.54
C PHE A 301 -65.45 83.36 3.83
N SER A 302 -66.62 82.85 3.41
CA SER A 302 -67.91 83.50 3.69
C SER A 302 -68.21 83.54 5.19
N ARG A 303 -67.94 82.46 5.92
CA ARG A 303 -68.12 82.39 7.37
C ARG A 303 -67.20 83.34 8.11
N GLN A 304 -65.96 83.49 7.65
CA GLN A 304 -65.01 84.42 8.24
C GLN A 304 -65.28 85.90 7.93
N THR A 305 -66.00 86.20 6.84
CA THR A 305 -66.41 87.57 6.48
C THR A 305 -67.77 87.98 7.02
N LEU A 306 -68.58 87.02 7.50
CA LEU A 306 -69.87 87.26 8.16
C LEU A 306 -69.78 87.40 9.69
N ALA A 307 -68.59 87.20 10.27
CA ALA A 307 -68.25 87.51 11.66
C ALA A 307 -67.71 88.94 11.78
#